data_AF-A0A9D1SG77-F1
#
_entry.id   AF-A0A9D1SG77-F1
#
_cell.length_a   1.000
_cell.length_b   1.000
_cell.length_c   1.000
_cell.angle_alpha   90.00
_cell.angle_beta   90.00
_cell.angle_gamma   90.00
#
_symmetry.space_group_name_H-M   'P 1'
#
loop_
_entity.id
_entity.type
_entity.pdbx_description
1 polymer ?
#
loop_
_entity_poly.entity_id
_entity_poly.type
_entity_poly.pdbx_seq_one_letter_code
_entity_poly.pdbx_strand_id
1 'polypeptide(L)' 'MFFVSGNVNYVDAESVSGYALTAVEWVSENGIMQGRTDGTFAPADFTTRAEAAAVFERTDKMFG' A
#
# COMPACT_ATOMS: atom_id res chain seq x y z
N MET A 1 2.99 -11.18 22.46
CA MET A 1 2.23 -10.23 21.62
C MET A 1 3.22 -9.70 20.58
N PHE A 2 3.10 -10.15 19.33
CA PHE A 2 4.05 -9.82 18.26
C PHE A 2 3.45 -8.67 17.45
N PHE A 3 4.04 -7.48 17.58
CA PHE A 3 3.74 -6.38 16.66
C PHE A 3 4.42 -6.74 15.34
N VAL A 4 3.61 -6.94 14.29
CA VAL A 4 4.13 -6.98 12.91
C VAL A 4 4.81 -5.64 12.68
N SER A 5 6.13 -5.65 12.45
CA SER A 5 6.91 -4.47 12.09
C SER A 5 6.82 -4.29 10.58
N GLY A 6 5.64 -3.92 10.09
CA GLY A 6 5.47 -3.44 8.73
C GLY A 6 6.17 -2.10 8.60
N ASN A 7 7.37 -2.08 8.02
CA ASN A 7 8.16 -0.87 7.83
C ASN A 7 7.62 -0.06 6.63
N VAL A 8 6.36 0.37 6.68
CA VAL A 8 5.84 1.38 5.75
C VAL A 8 6.31 2.75 6.24
N ASN A 9 7.53 3.12 5.85
CA ASN A 9 8.13 4.43 6.09
C ASN A 9 7.56 5.47 5.11
N TYR A 10 6.25 5.70 5.16
CA TYR A 10 5.62 6.78 4.42
C TYR A 10 5.48 8.02 5.31
N VAL A 11 5.82 9.19 4.77
CA VAL A 11 5.75 10.47 5.51
C VAL A 11 4.32 10.82 5.94
N ASP A 12 3.32 10.27 5.26
CA ASP A 12 1.90 10.47 5.51
C ASP A 12 1.22 9.22 6.07
N ALA A 13 1.97 8.31 6.71
CA ALA A 13 1.41 7.14 7.38
C ALA A 13 0.32 7.50 8.40
N GLU A 14 0.41 8.67 9.05
CA GLU A 14 -0.62 9.17 9.97
C GLU A 14 -1.93 9.57 9.27
N SER A 15 -1.88 9.86 7.96
CA SER A 15 -3.06 10.14 7.14
C SER A 15 -3.77 8.87 6.67
N VAL A 16 -3.14 7.70 6.85
CA VAL A 16 -3.77 6.41 6.53
C VAL A 16 -4.80 6.11 7.60
N SER A 17 -6.05 5.88 7.18
CA SER A 17 -7.10 5.47 8.10
C SER A 17 -6.75 4.14 8.76
N GLY A 18 -7.07 3.97 10.05
CA GLY A 18 -6.70 2.76 10.81
C GLY A 18 -7.20 1.45 10.19
N TYR A 19 -8.33 1.45 9.49
CA TYR A 19 -8.82 0.28 8.76
C TYR A 19 -7.99 -0.07 7.52
N ALA A 20 -7.35 0.92 6.90
CA ALA A 20 -6.54 0.77 5.69
C ALA A 20 -5.08 0.43 6.01
N LEU A 21 -4.64 0.68 7.24
CA LEU A 21 -3.24 0.56 7.66
C LEU A 21 -2.67 -0.85 7.38
N THR A 22 -3.40 -1.88 7.79
CA THR A 22 -3.03 -3.29 7.53
C THR A 22 -3.02 -3.62 6.03
N ALA A 23 -3.92 -3.03 5.24
CA ALA A 23 -3.94 -3.25 3.80
C ALA A 23 -2.74 -2.57 3.13
N VAL A 24 -2.39 -1.36 3.54
CA VAL A 24 -1.24 -0.58 3.06
C VAL A 24 0.09 -1.27 3.37
N GLU A 25 0.21 -1.81 4.59
CA GLU A 25 1.35 -2.66 4.98
C GLU A 25 1.46 -3.88 4.06
N TRP A 26 0.37 -4.63 3.91
CA TRP A 26 0.36 -5.84 3.10
C TRP A 26 0.73 -5.60 1.64
N VAL A 27 0.14 -4.58 0.99
CA VAL A 27 0.47 -4.28 -0.41
C VAL A 27 1.90 -3.76 -0.58
N SER A 28 2.45 -3.08 0.43
CA SER A 28 3.83 -2.56 0.39
C SER A 28 4.85 -3.68 0.59
N GLU A 29 4.60 -4.59 1.55
CA GLU A 29 5.46 -5.75 1.81
C GLU A 29 5.52 -6.71 0.62
N ASN A 30 4.39 -6.91 -0.06
CA ASN A 30 4.31 -7.79 -1.22
C ASN A 30 4.69 -7.10 -2.54
N GLY A 31 5.10 -5.82 -2.50
CA GLY A 31 5.50 -5.05 -3.68
C GLY A 31 4.36 -4.81 -4.69
N ILE A 32 3.11 -4.97 -4.26
CA ILE A 32 1.89 -4.80 -5.07
C ILE A 32 1.64 -3.31 -5.31
N MET A 33 1.80 -2.49 -4.26
CA MET A 33 1.78 -1.03 -4.32
C MET A 33 3.01 -0.49 -3.62
N GLN A 34 3.55 0.58 -4.18
CA GLN A 34 4.65 1.33 -3.58
C GLN A 34 4.22 2.79 -3.50
N GLY A 35 4.62 3.46 -2.44
CA GLY A 35 4.46 4.90 -2.36
C GLY A 35 5.21 5.65 -3.46
N ARG A 36 5.04 6.95 -3.44
CA ARG A 36 5.58 7.89 -4.41
C ARG A 36 7.03 8.22 -4.10
N THR A 37 7.70 8.79 -5.10
CA THR A 37 9.11 9.23 -5.00
C THR A 37 9.37 10.30 -3.96
N ASP A 38 8.33 11.01 -3.50
CA ASP A 38 8.40 11.98 -2.40
C ASP A 38 8.32 11.33 -1.00
N GLY A 39 8.17 10.00 -0.94
CA GLY A 39 8.04 9.24 0.29
C GLY A 39 6.60 9.15 0.82
N THR A 40 5.60 9.64 0.08
CA THR A 40 4.18 9.55 0.50
C THR A 40 3.51 8.30 -0.06
N PHE A 41 2.54 7.74 0.67
CA PHE A 41 1.63 6.73 0.14
C PHE A 41 0.42 7.37 -0.56
N ALA A 42 0.02 8.56 -0.10
CA ALA A 42 -1.13 9.33 -0.55
C ALA A 42 -2.48 8.59 -0.45
N PRO A 43 -2.88 8.16 0.77
CA PRO A 43 -4.09 7.35 0.98
C PRO A 43 -5.40 8.05 0.62
N ALA A 44 -5.40 9.39 0.61
CA ALA A 44 -6.57 10.21 0.29
C ALA A 44 -6.63 10.65 -1.18
N ASP A 45 -5.62 10.32 -1.97
CA ASP A 45 -5.55 10.73 -3.37
C ASP A 45 -6.32 9.76 -4.27
N PHE A 46 -6.73 10.24 -5.45
CA PHE A 46 -7.47 9.41 -6.39
C PHE A 46 -6.53 8.44 -7.10
N THR A 47 -6.92 7.16 -7.11
CA THR A 47 -6.25 6.17 -7.95
C THR A 47 -6.79 6.22 -9.38
N THR A 48 -5.89 6.09 -10.35
CA THR A 48 -6.26 5.97 -11.76
C THR A 48 -6.71 4.54 -12.09
N ARG A 49 -7.50 4.38 -13.15
CA ARG A 49 -7.91 3.04 -13.62
C ARG A 49 -6.70 2.15 -13.98
N ALA A 50 -5.62 2.75 -14.46
CA ALA A 50 -4.39 2.04 -14.79
C ALA A 50 -3.68 1.53 -13.53
N GLU A 51 -3.61 2.34 -12.47
CA GLU A 51 -3.05 1.92 -11.19
C GLU A 51 -3.89 0.80 -10.56
N ALA A 52 -5.22 0.94 -10.53
CA ALA A 52 -6.09 -0.12 -10.03
C ALA A 52 -5.91 -1.44 -10.79
N ALA A 53 -5.85 -1.38 -12.13
CA ALA A 53 -5.60 -2.57 -12.94
C ALA A 53 -4.22 -3.20 -12.66
N ALA A 54 -3.18 -2.39 -12.46
CA ALA A 54 -1.85 -2.88 -12.10
C ALA A 54 -1.82 -3.54 -10.72
N VAL A 55 -2.58 -3.00 -9.75
CA VAL A 55 -2.76 -3.66 -8.45
C VAL A 55 -3.39 -5.02 -8.66
N PHE A 56 -4.54 -5.11 -9.31
CA PHE A 56 -5.24 -6.37 -9.55
C PHE A 56 -4.38 -7.41 -10.28
N GLU A 57 -3.61 -6.99 -11.29
CA GLU A 57 -2.72 -7.88 -12.03
C GLU A 57 -1.59 -8.45 -11.17
N ARG A 58 -1.01 -7.63 -10.28
CA ARG A 58 0.02 -8.08 -9.34
C ARG A 58 -0.56 -8.98 -8.26
N THR A 59 -1.77 -8.68 -7.76
CA THR A 59 -2.45 -9.56 -6.80
C THR A 59 -2.75 -10.91 -7.44
N ASP A 60 -3.27 -10.93 -8.67
CA ASP A 60 -3.59 -12.17 -9.40
C ASP A 60 -2.34 -13.05 -9.58
N LYS A 61 -1.21 -12.45 -10.00
CA LYS A 61 0.09 -13.14 -10.11
C LYS A 61 0.62 -13.73 -8.81
N MET A 62 0.24 -13.18 -7.66
CA MET A 62 0.71 -13.66 -6.36
C MET A 62 -0.03 -14.92 -5.90
N PHE A 63 -1.31 -15.05 -6.27
CA PHE A 63 -2.17 -16.14 -5.84
C PHE A 63 -2.35 -17.26 -6.89
N GLY A 64 -1.90 -17.02 -8.13
CA GLY A 64 -1.93 -17.97 -9.24
C GLY A 64 -0.82 -19.02 -9.24
#